data_AF-A0A9W7YNI7-F1
#
_entry.id   AF-A0A9W7YNI7-F1
#
_cell.length_a   1.000
_cell.length_b   1.000
_cell.length_c   1.000
_cell.angle_alpha   90.00
_cell.angle_beta   90.00
_cell.angle_gamma   90.00
#
_symmetry.space_group_name_H-M   'P 1'
#
loop_
_entity.id
_entity.type
_entity.pdbx_description
1 polymer ?
#
loop_
_entity_poly.entity_id
_entity_poly.type
_entity_poly.pdbx_seq_one_letter_code
_entity_poly.pdbx_strand_id
1 'polypeptide(L)'
;MTSIYNFKRIAPVPDATDFLDIVLSKTQRKTPTVVHPGYKITRIRQFYMRKVKFTQDTFDEKLRQILEEFPVLDNVHPFYADLMNVLYDKDHYKLALGQINTARHLIDAVAKDYVRLLKFGDSLYRCKQLKRASLG
;
A
#
# COMPACT_ATOMS: atom_id res chain seq x y z
N MET A 1 23.62 19.21 -21.25
CA MET A 1 23.87 18.10 -20.31
C MET A 1 22.54 17.64 -19.76
N THR A 2 22.06 16.47 -20.15
CA THR A 2 20.90 15.82 -19.54
C THR A 2 21.26 15.56 -18.08
N SER A 3 20.57 16.20 -17.13
CA SER A 3 20.77 15.95 -15.70
C SER A 3 20.56 14.46 -15.45
N ILE A 4 21.61 13.74 -15.04
CA ILE A 4 21.58 12.30 -14.77
C ILE A 4 20.55 11.99 -13.66
N TYR A 5 20.25 12.98 -12.82
CA TYR A 5 19.31 12.89 -11.71
C TYR A 5 18.17 13.90 -11.92
N ASN A 6 16.92 13.42 -11.96
CA ASN A 6 15.75 14.27 -12.17
C ASN A 6 14.84 14.27 -10.94
N PHE A 7 15.15 15.15 -9.99
CA PHE A 7 14.39 15.36 -8.75
C PHE A 7 12.98 15.96 -8.97
N LYS A 8 12.62 16.31 -10.22
CA LYS A 8 11.29 16.86 -10.57
C LYS A 8 10.26 15.80 -10.98
N ARG A 9 10.67 14.53 -11.14
CA ARG A 9 9.78 13.42 -11.57
C ARG A 9 9.10 12.69 -10.41
N ILE A 10 9.32 13.12 -9.18
CA ILE A 10 8.73 12.52 -7.99
C ILE A 10 7.26 12.95 -7.90
N ALA A 11 6.35 11.99 -7.81
CA ALA A 11 4.94 12.23 -7.60
C ALA A 11 4.71 12.80 -6.18
N PRO A 12 3.70 13.66 -6.01
CA PRO A 12 3.38 14.17 -4.68
C PRO A 12 3.03 13.02 -3.74
N VAL A 13 3.73 12.95 -2.60
CA VAL A 13 3.45 12.00 -1.54
C VAL A 13 2.30 12.57 -0.70
N PRO A 14 1.13 11.92 -0.66
CA PRO A 14 0.00 12.39 0.13
C PRO A 14 0.23 12.14 1.62
N ASP A 15 -0.45 12.92 2.46
CA ASP A 15 -0.50 12.68 3.90
C ASP A 15 -1.19 11.35 4.23
N ALA A 16 -0.98 10.84 5.45
CA ALA A 16 -1.46 9.53 5.86
C ALA A 16 -2.99 9.37 5.74
N THR A 17 -3.76 10.41 6.11
CA THR A 17 -5.23 10.42 6.00
C THR A 17 -5.68 10.39 4.55
N ASP A 18 -5.09 11.24 3.73
CA ASP A 18 -5.41 11.34 2.30
C ASP A 18 -5.03 10.07 1.56
N PHE A 19 -3.89 9.47 1.91
CA PHE A 19 -3.45 8.20 1.38
C PHE A 19 -4.46 7.09 1.65
N LEU A 20 -4.95 6.99 2.89
CA LEU A 20 -5.96 6.03 3.29
C LEU A 20 -7.27 6.25 2.52
N ASP A 21 -7.73 7.50 2.41
CA ASP A 21 -8.95 7.86 1.69
C ASP A 21 -8.86 7.53 0.20
N ILE A 22 -7.72 7.83 -0.45
CA ILE A 22 -7.48 7.51 -1.85
C ILE A 22 -7.59 5.99 -2.06
N VAL A 23 -6.97 5.18 -1.21
CA VAL A 23 -6.93 3.72 -1.36
C VAL A 23 -8.30 3.09 -1.10
N LEU A 24 -8.98 3.49 -0.02
CA LEU A 24 -10.31 2.97 0.32
C LEU A 24 -11.37 3.41 -0.70
N SER A 25 -11.31 4.65 -1.17
CA SER A 25 -12.18 5.17 -2.23
C SER A 25 -11.97 4.42 -3.55
N LYS A 26 -10.71 4.18 -3.97
CA LYS A 26 -10.38 3.35 -5.16
C LYS A 26 -10.95 1.94 -5.00
N THR A 27 -10.80 1.33 -3.83
CA THR A 27 -11.35 0.00 -3.52
C THR A 27 -12.87 -0.03 -3.68
N GLN A 28 -13.59 0.96 -3.12
CA GLN A 28 -15.04 1.01 -3.20
C GLN A 28 -15.55 1.24 -4.63
N ARG A 29 -14.88 2.11 -5.41
CA ARG A 29 -15.30 2.45 -6.78
C ARG A 29 -14.97 1.35 -7.80
N LYS A 30 -13.87 0.62 -7.62
CA LYS A 30 -13.37 -0.37 -8.60
C LYS A 30 -13.80 -1.81 -8.31
N THR A 31 -14.29 -2.11 -7.11
CA THR A 31 -14.75 -3.46 -6.75
C THR A 31 -16.27 -3.51 -6.59
N PRO A 32 -16.94 -4.64 -6.90
CA PRO A 32 -18.38 -4.79 -6.65
C PRO A 32 -18.76 -4.49 -5.19
N THR A 33 -19.91 -3.86 -4.97
CA THR A 33 -20.33 -3.36 -3.64
C THR A 33 -21.48 -4.15 -3.02
N VAL A 34 -22.30 -4.82 -3.83
CA VAL A 34 -23.51 -5.52 -3.37
C VAL A 34 -23.27 -7.02 -3.20
N VAL A 35 -23.68 -7.55 -2.06
CA VAL A 35 -23.69 -8.99 -1.74
C VAL A 35 -24.91 -9.30 -0.87
N HIS A 36 -25.60 -10.40 -1.14
CA HIS A 36 -26.80 -10.81 -0.41
C HIS A 36 -26.57 -12.09 0.42
N PRO A 37 -27.25 -12.25 1.58
CA PRO A 37 -27.10 -13.42 2.43
C PRO A 37 -27.42 -14.76 1.75
N GLY A 38 -28.35 -14.79 0.78
CA GLY A 38 -28.75 -16.02 0.08
C GLY A 38 -27.75 -16.53 -0.96
N TYR A 39 -26.62 -15.84 -1.18
CA TYR A 39 -25.60 -16.30 -2.12
C TYR A 39 -24.81 -17.49 -1.58
N LYS A 40 -24.34 -18.36 -2.48
CA LYS A 40 -23.41 -19.44 -2.13
C LYS A 40 -22.21 -18.88 -1.36
N ILE A 41 -21.81 -19.54 -0.27
CA ILE A 41 -20.73 -19.08 0.60
C ILE A 41 -19.41 -18.83 -0.15
N THR A 42 -19.12 -19.64 -1.17
CA THR A 42 -17.97 -19.46 -2.07
C THR A 42 -17.96 -18.09 -2.75
N ARG A 43 -19.12 -17.61 -3.21
CA ARG A 43 -19.26 -16.27 -3.81
C ARG A 43 -19.04 -15.16 -2.79
N ILE A 44 -19.56 -15.33 -1.57
CA ILE A 44 -19.37 -14.37 -0.47
C ILE A 44 -17.89 -14.28 -0.07
N ARG A 45 -17.21 -15.42 0.07
CA ARG A 45 -15.77 -15.47 0.35
C ARG A 45 -14.97 -14.76 -0.73
N GLN A 46 -15.21 -15.08 -2.00
CA GLN A 46 -14.56 -14.43 -3.13
C GLN A 46 -14.80 -12.92 -3.17
N PHE A 47 -16.02 -12.48 -2.86
CA PHE A 47 -16.37 -11.05 -2.80
C PHE A 47 -15.50 -10.30 -1.78
N TYR A 48 -15.36 -10.82 -0.56
CA TYR A 48 -14.55 -10.17 0.47
C TYR A 48 -13.04 -10.36 0.25
N MET A 49 -12.59 -11.52 -0.23
CA MET A 49 -11.19 -11.75 -0.61
C MET A 49 -10.72 -10.77 -1.68
N ARG A 50 -11.56 -10.52 -2.71
CA ARG A 50 -11.26 -9.54 -3.75
C ARG A 50 -11.07 -8.15 -3.16
N LYS A 51 -11.87 -7.75 -2.17
CA LYS A 51 -11.69 -6.44 -1.51
C LYS A 51 -10.36 -6.36 -0.77
N VAL A 52 -10.03 -7.35 0.05
CA VAL A 52 -8.76 -7.38 0.79
C VAL A 52 -7.56 -7.37 -0.16
N LYS A 53 -7.58 -8.19 -1.21
CA LYS A 53 -6.50 -8.23 -2.19
C LYS A 53 -6.38 -6.97 -3.02
N PHE A 54 -7.49 -6.43 -3.51
CA PHE A 54 -7.46 -5.19 -4.27
C PHE A 54 -6.90 -4.02 -3.44
N THR A 55 -7.23 -3.95 -2.15
CA THR A 55 -6.68 -2.93 -1.25
C THR A 55 -5.18 -3.13 -1.02
N GLN A 56 -4.73 -4.37 -0.77
CA GLN A 56 -3.30 -4.69 -0.64
C GLN A 56 -2.53 -4.32 -1.90
N ASP A 57 -3.01 -4.71 -3.09
CA ASP A 57 -2.35 -4.40 -4.36
C ASP A 57 -2.26 -2.88 -4.60
N THR A 58 -3.31 -2.14 -4.21
CA THR A 58 -3.31 -0.67 -4.32
C THR A 58 -2.31 -0.02 -3.36
N PHE A 59 -2.18 -0.53 -2.14
CA PHE A 59 -1.17 -0.07 -1.20
C PHE A 59 0.24 -0.39 -1.71
N ASP A 60 0.48 -1.60 -2.19
CA ASP A 60 1.78 -2.01 -2.75
C ASP A 60 2.19 -1.15 -3.94
N GLU A 61 1.26 -0.93 -4.89
CA GLU A 61 1.48 -0.09 -6.07
C GLU A 61 1.97 1.31 -5.68
N LYS A 62 1.27 1.96 -4.74
CA LYS A 62 1.60 3.33 -4.32
C LYS A 62 2.86 3.43 -3.47
N LEU A 63 3.06 2.52 -2.50
CA LEU A 63 4.25 2.53 -1.65
C LEU A 63 5.50 2.18 -2.48
N ARG A 64 5.37 1.26 -3.44
CA ARG A 64 6.45 0.93 -4.37
C ARG A 64 6.80 2.11 -5.26
N GLN A 65 5.81 2.82 -5.80
CA GLN A 65 6.04 4.04 -6.59
C GLN A 65 6.88 5.06 -5.81
N ILE A 66 6.57 5.30 -4.52
CA ILE A 66 7.36 6.19 -3.66
C ILE A 66 8.80 5.67 -3.52
N LEU A 67 9.00 4.38 -3.28
CA LEU A 67 10.35 3.82 -3.12
C LEU A 67 11.19 3.87 -4.41
N GLU A 68 10.56 3.80 -5.58
CA GLU A 68 11.25 3.82 -6.89
C GLU A 68 11.56 5.24 -7.39
N GLU A 69 10.70 6.21 -7.07
CA GLU A 69 10.87 7.60 -7.49
C GLU A 69 11.94 8.35 -6.66
N PHE A 70 12.13 7.95 -5.40
CA PHE A 70 13.10 8.57 -4.51
C PHE A 70 14.53 8.02 -4.75
N PRO A 71 15.54 8.90 -4.94
CA PRO A 71 16.89 8.47 -5.26
C PRO A 71 17.62 7.81 -4.08
N VAL A 72 18.23 6.65 -4.33
CA VAL A 72 19.11 5.99 -3.35
C VAL A 72 20.42 6.77 -3.22
N LEU A 73 20.59 7.51 -2.11
CA LEU A 73 21.71 8.44 -1.91
C LEU A 73 23.11 7.83 -2.06
N ASP A 74 23.27 6.53 -1.82
CA ASP A 74 24.58 5.85 -1.97
C ASP A 74 24.97 5.60 -3.44
N ASN A 75 24.00 5.62 -4.37
CA ASN A 75 24.22 5.44 -5.81
C ASN A 75 24.26 6.77 -6.59
N VAL A 76 24.13 7.89 -5.89
CA VAL A 76 24.16 9.23 -6.48
C VAL A 76 25.59 9.77 -6.42
N HIS A 77 25.96 10.61 -7.39
CA HIS A 77 27.25 11.29 -7.40
C HIS A 77 27.57 11.98 -6.06
N PRO A 78 28.80 11.86 -5.51
CA PRO A 78 29.16 12.36 -4.18
C PRO A 78 28.72 13.79 -3.89
N PHE A 79 28.89 14.70 -4.86
CA PHE A 79 28.42 16.09 -4.76
C PHE A 79 26.94 16.21 -4.34
N TYR A 80 26.04 15.46 -4.99
CA TYR A 80 24.61 15.51 -4.66
C TYR A 80 24.30 14.73 -3.37
N ALA A 81 25.03 13.65 -3.09
CA ALA A 81 24.88 12.92 -1.83
C ALA A 81 25.24 13.81 -0.62
N ASP A 82 26.33 14.56 -0.71
CA ASP A 82 26.75 15.52 0.32
C ASP A 82 25.77 16.69 0.44
N LEU A 83 25.28 17.21 -0.70
CA LEU A 83 24.24 18.24 -0.70
C LEU A 83 22.95 17.76 -0.02
N MET A 84 22.51 16.53 -0.29
CA MET A 84 21.33 15.95 0.36
C MET A 84 21.56 15.68 1.84
N ASN A 85 22.77 15.29 2.23
CA ASN A 85 23.12 15.13 3.63
C ASN A 85 22.97 16.45 4.39
N VAL A 86 23.47 17.56 3.83
CA VAL A 86 23.37 18.89 4.45
C VAL A 86 21.93 19.41 4.50
N LEU A 87 21.13 19.17 3.46
CA LEU A 87 19.76 19.71 3.37
C LEU A 87 18.70 18.88 4.10
N TYR A 88 18.82 17.55 4.08
CA TYR A 88 17.73 16.65 4.49
C TYR A 88 18.12 15.62 5.55
N ASP A 89 19.37 15.61 6.00
CA ASP A 89 19.94 14.56 6.85
C ASP A 89 19.83 13.17 6.18
N LYS A 90 21.00 12.62 5.79
CA LYS A 90 21.08 11.32 5.11
C LYS A 90 20.47 10.19 5.95
N ASP A 91 20.62 10.24 7.27
CA ASP A 91 20.15 9.17 8.15
C ASP A 91 18.64 9.20 8.29
N HIS A 92 18.07 10.40 8.47
CA HIS A 92 16.61 10.58 8.50
C HIS A 92 15.97 10.15 7.18
N TYR A 93 16.55 10.53 6.04
CA TYR A 93 16.07 10.16 4.71
C TYR A 93 16.03 8.62 4.52
N LYS A 94 17.14 7.94 4.85
CA LYS A 94 17.23 6.48 4.73
C LYS A 94 16.27 5.77 5.68
N LEU A 95 16.14 6.25 6.91
CA LEU A 95 15.24 5.68 7.90
C LEU A 95 13.78 5.78 7.43
N ALA A 96 13.36 6.93 6.91
CA ALA A 96 12.02 7.15 6.39
C ALA A 96 11.68 6.18 5.23
N LEU A 97 12.56 6.04 4.24
CA LEU A 97 12.36 5.07 3.15
C LEU A 97 12.36 3.61 3.65
N GLY A 98 13.21 3.29 4.63
CA GLY A 98 13.22 1.98 5.29
C GLY A 98 11.90 1.66 6.01
N GLN A 99 11.29 2.65 6.68
CA GLN A 99 9.99 2.52 7.32
C GLN A 99 8.87 2.29 6.29
N ILE A 100 8.89 3.00 5.15
CA ILE A 100 7.94 2.78 4.05
C ILE A 100 8.05 1.35 3.50
N ASN A 101 9.27 0.85 3.28
CA ASN A 101 9.47 -0.52 2.81
C ASN A 101 8.99 -1.55 3.85
N THR A 102 9.23 -1.29 5.13
CA THR A 102 8.73 -2.15 6.22
C THR A 102 7.19 -2.15 6.26
N ALA A 103 6.55 -0.99 6.15
CA ALA A 103 5.10 -0.86 6.11
C ALA A 103 4.48 -1.67 4.94
N ARG A 104 5.09 -1.61 3.75
CA ARG A 104 4.69 -2.41 2.58
C ARG A 104 4.68 -3.90 2.90
N HIS A 105 5.74 -4.41 3.54
CA HIS A 105 5.83 -5.82 3.93
C HIS A 105 4.82 -6.21 5.02
N LEU A 106 4.54 -5.33 5.98
CA LEU A 106 3.52 -5.55 7.01
C LEU A 106 2.12 -5.65 6.40
N ILE A 107 1.78 -4.77 5.47
CA ILE A 107 0.49 -4.79 4.76
C ILE A 107 0.32 -6.11 4.01
N ASP A 108 1.37 -6.58 3.32
CA ASP A 108 1.38 -7.86 2.63
C ASP A 108 1.14 -9.05 3.58
N ALA A 109 1.78 -9.05 4.74
CA ALA A 109 1.61 -10.10 5.75
C ALA A 109 0.17 -10.14 6.26
N VAL A 110 -0.37 -8.99 6.68
CA VAL A 110 -1.75 -8.85 7.16
C VAL A 110 -2.73 -9.34 6.08
N ALA A 111 -2.59 -8.88 4.84
CA ALA A 111 -3.47 -9.28 3.76
C ALA A 111 -3.41 -10.79 3.46
N LYS A 112 -2.22 -11.40 3.48
CA LYS A 112 -2.05 -12.85 3.29
C LYS A 112 -2.77 -13.65 4.36
N ASP A 113 -2.65 -13.24 5.62
CA ASP A 113 -3.28 -13.94 6.74
C ASP A 113 -4.80 -13.80 6.73
N TYR A 114 -5.33 -12.59 6.52
CA TYR A 114 -6.79 -12.40 6.43
C TYR A 114 -7.43 -13.07 5.22
N VAL A 115 -6.72 -13.15 4.09
CA VAL A 115 -7.19 -13.94 2.93
C VAL A 115 -7.21 -15.43 3.25
N ARG A 116 -6.25 -15.94 4.03
CA ARG A 116 -6.25 -17.33 4.51
C ARG A 116 -7.44 -17.57 5.44
N LEU A 117 -7.71 -16.67 6.39
CA LEU A 117 -8.86 -16.77 7.30
C LEU A 117 -10.21 -16.73 6.57
N LEU A 118 -10.34 -15.87 5.55
CA LEU A 118 -11.56 -15.76 4.74
C LEU A 118 -11.91 -17.06 4.00
N LYS A 119 -10.95 -17.97 3.74
CA LYS A 119 -11.22 -19.28 3.12
C LYS A 119 -12.17 -20.13 3.97
N PHE A 120 -12.17 -19.92 5.28
CA PHE A 120 -12.95 -20.68 6.25
C PHE A 120 -14.17 -19.92 6.79
N GLY A 121 -14.51 -18.75 6.24
CA GLY A 121 -15.69 -17.99 6.66
C GLY A 121 -16.99 -18.76 6.38
N ASP A 122 -17.83 -18.96 7.40
CA ASP A 122 -19.08 -19.75 7.35
C ASP A 122 -20.31 -18.92 6.96
N SER A 123 -20.26 -17.60 7.19
CA SER A 123 -21.41 -16.70 7.10
C SER A 123 -21.04 -15.35 6.49
N LEU A 124 -22.04 -14.64 5.99
CA LEU A 124 -21.90 -13.26 5.51
C LEU A 124 -21.32 -12.35 6.61
N TYR A 125 -21.84 -12.48 7.83
CA TYR A 125 -21.42 -11.67 8.97
C TYR A 125 -19.94 -11.89 9.30
N ARG A 126 -19.51 -13.16 9.44
CA ARG A 126 -18.11 -13.50 9.74
C ARG A 126 -17.16 -13.00 8.65
N CYS A 127 -17.51 -13.18 7.37
CA CYS A 127 -16.71 -12.67 6.27
C CYS A 127 -16.64 -11.13 6.26
N LYS A 128 -17.74 -10.44 6.61
CA LYS A 128 -17.77 -8.98 6.73
C LYS A 128 -16.87 -8.47 7.85
N GLN A 129 -16.87 -9.14 9.01
CA GLN A 129 -15.99 -8.78 10.13
C GLN A 129 -14.52 -9.00 9.80
N LEU A 130 -14.17 -10.14 9.19
CA LEU A 130 -12.80 -10.40 8.71
C LEU A 130 -12.32 -9.32 7.73
N LYS A 131 -13.19 -8.88 6.80
CA LYS A 131 -12.86 -7.75 5.92
C LYS A 131 -12.65 -6.45 6.68
N ARG A 132 -13.48 -6.15 7.68
CA ARG A 132 -13.32 -4.91 8.48
C ARG A 132 -12.00 -4.94 9.25
N ALA A 133 -11.70 -6.05 9.91
CA ALA A 133 -10.46 -6.21 10.68
C ALA A 133 -9.20 -6.22 9.80
N SER A 134 -9.30 -6.60 8.53
CA SER A 134 -8.16 -6.53 7.61
C SER A 134 -7.90 -5.14 7.02
N LEU A 135 -8.90 -4.26 7.04
CA LEU A 135 -8.83 -2.92 6.41
C LEU A 135 -8.79 -1.77 7.43
N GLY A 136 -9.03 -2.07 8.71
CA GLY A 136 -8.89 -1.14 9.83
C GLY A 136 -7.58 -1.41 10.55
#